data_AF-A0A661B6Z8-F1
#
_entry.id   AF-A0A661B6Z8-F1
#
_cell.length_a   1.000
_cell.length_b   1.000
_cell.length_c   1.000
_cell.angle_alpha   90.00
_cell.angle_beta   90.00
_cell.angle_gamma   90.00
#
_symmetry.space_group_name_H-M   'P 1'
#
loop_
_entity.id
_entity.type
_entity.pdbx_description
1 polymer ?
#
loop_
_entity_poly.entity_id
_entity_poly.type
_entity_poly.pdbx_seq_one_letter_code
_entity_poly.pdbx_strand_id
1 'polypeptide(L)'
;YGVGGYVGVEGDVYATGSDYYYGVYGYVDGGDGENYGVVGDVYGDGVNYGVYAYATDNGSGTSNNYGIYAYAAGGDTNWAGYFVGDVYVDMGIDIRGGGGGAGGAGASTYRDDWENANVITVAPDNADFASIDFAIAAAGAGPAIIKIAPGTYTLSADATIPTEVVLFGSGQQNTIITTSAGAVLTFNLGAEAYFIHFDLDVNFDGTANQCWFSGNTQIGGTSTFINSCTFDDMGGTDTLAMIDGGKVEQCNINMPTSCFGYWNISDCNIGYNGMMNIQPSPGGLSEVHIDGCDIFAPITITGIDAFAYIESNRLTVTDGPPAIYVTENGFAEIKANHFIDCNIGVEIGTNASGVILSNDFMANVTFAINADTCTQIDVIGNDIDGMSIGGTGIRIDGAAESIIKDNQISECNLDAIWIGGGITTILDNNSCIGNRQNGIYIDDATCQILRNTLINNGDGTSTFDLNDASPTPASVASYNVLDTYNPAGTGVFAGAFNTNSFGVIYPGAQPGQLP
;
A
#
# COMPACT_ATOMS: atom_id res chain seq x y z
N TYR A 1 -69.28 -55.98 -3.12
CA TYR A 1 -68.57 -56.05 -1.82
C TYR A 1 -68.43 -57.52 -1.45
N GLY A 2 -67.28 -57.94 -0.89
CA GLY A 2 -67.15 -59.19 -0.16
C GLY A 2 -67.20 -58.90 1.34
N VAL A 3 -67.92 -59.70 2.14
CA VAL A 3 -67.90 -59.62 3.62
C VAL A 3 -67.51 -61.00 4.15
N GLY A 4 -66.43 -61.03 4.94
CA GLY A 4 -65.90 -62.21 5.62
C GLY A 4 -64.92 -63.02 4.76
N GLY A 5 -63.62 -62.91 5.08
CA GLY A 5 -62.52 -63.64 4.43
C GLY A 5 -61.19 -62.90 4.58
N TYR A 6 -60.06 -63.57 4.35
CA TYR A 6 -58.72 -62.94 4.38
C TYR A 6 -58.45 -62.02 3.17
N VAL A 7 -59.20 -62.19 2.08
CA VAL A 7 -59.01 -61.47 0.81
C VAL A 7 -60.37 -61.05 0.24
N GLY A 8 -60.53 -59.76 -0.08
CA GLY A 8 -61.77 -59.19 -0.63
C GLY A 8 -61.84 -59.16 -2.15
N VAL A 9 -60.73 -58.81 -2.81
CA VAL A 9 -60.53 -58.81 -4.27
C VAL A 9 -59.06 -59.16 -4.54
N GLU A 10 -58.81 -60.13 -5.43
CA GLU A 10 -57.46 -60.53 -5.87
C GLU A 10 -57.46 -60.64 -7.41
N GLY A 11 -56.44 -60.08 -8.03
CA GLY A 11 -56.28 -60.04 -9.49
C GLY A 11 -54.88 -60.45 -9.88
N ASP A 12 -54.68 -61.74 -10.14
CA ASP A 12 -53.42 -62.29 -10.62
C ASP A 12 -53.33 -62.24 -12.15
N VAL A 13 -52.23 -61.70 -12.67
CA VAL A 13 -52.00 -61.60 -14.12
C VAL A 13 -50.64 -62.16 -14.49
N TYR A 14 -50.65 -63.19 -15.34
CA TYR A 14 -49.45 -63.81 -15.90
C TYR A 14 -49.33 -63.43 -17.38
N ALA A 15 -48.71 -62.28 -17.63
CA ALA A 15 -48.50 -61.74 -18.98
C ALA A 15 -47.56 -62.62 -19.84
N THR A 16 -47.90 -62.83 -21.11
CA THR A 16 -47.08 -63.63 -22.06
C THR A 16 -46.61 -62.84 -23.30
N GLY A 17 -46.93 -61.54 -23.40
CA GLY A 17 -46.57 -60.64 -24.51
C GLY A 17 -46.25 -59.22 -24.02
N SER A 18 -46.13 -58.24 -24.93
CA SER A 18 -45.60 -56.89 -24.62
C SER A 18 -46.65 -55.78 -24.44
N ASP A 19 -47.93 -56.12 -24.23
CA ASP A 19 -49.01 -55.15 -24.05
C ASP A 19 -49.16 -54.64 -22.60
N TYR A 20 -50.20 -53.84 -22.33
CA TYR A 20 -50.59 -53.42 -20.99
C TYR A 20 -51.42 -54.50 -20.29
N TYR A 21 -51.04 -54.82 -19.04
CA TYR A 21 -51.70 -55.84 -18.22
C TYR A 21 -52.16 -55.22 -16.90
N TYR A 22 -53.41 -55.48 -16.51
CA TYR A 22 -54.02 -54.93 -15.29
C TYR A 22 -54.62 -56.05 -14.44
N GLY A 23 -54.19 -56.16 -13.18
CA GLY A 23 -54.83 -57.07 -12.22
C GLY A 23 -56.19 -56.54 -11.74
N VAL A 24 -56.25 -55.22 -11.48
CA VAL A 24 -57.48 -54.49 -11.18
C VAL A 24 -57.43 -53.15 -11.92
N TYR A 25 -58.48 -52.82 -12.66
CA TYR A 25 -58.58 -51.55 -13.40
C TYR A 25 -59.87 -50.81 -12.98
N GLY A 26 -59.70 -49.61 -12.44
CA GLY A 26 -60.80 -48.68 -12.12
C GLY A 26 -60.73 -47.44 -13.01
N TYR A 27 -61.87 -47.02 -13.55
CA TYR A 27 -61.98 -45.84 -14.41
C TYR A 27 -63.29 -45.12 -14.11
N VAL A 28 -63.22 -43.79 -13.96
CA VAL A 28 -64.35 -42.91 -13.72
C VAL A 28 -64.30 -41.78 -14.74
N ASP A 29 -65.42 -41.51 -15.41
CA ASP A 29 -65.56 -40.44 -16.40
C ASP A 29 -66.90 -39.70 -16.21
N GLY A 30 -66.87 -38.38 -16.33
CA GLY A 30 -68.00 -37.48 -16.14
C GLY A 30 -68.38 -37.18 -14.68
N GLY A 31 -69.15 -36.10 -14.48
CA GLY A 31 -69.72 -35.65 -13.20
C GLY A 31 -68.95 -34.52 -12.52
N ASP A 32 -69.68 -33.52 -11.99
CA ASP A 32 -69.13 -32.31 -11.34
C ASP A 32 -68.78 -32.51 -9.84
N GLY A 33 -68.83 -33.75 -9.34
CA GLY A 33 -68.59 -34.10 -7.93
C GLY A 33 -67.22 -34.70 -7.66
N GLU A 34 -67.01 -35.20 -6.43
CA GLU A 34 -65.81 -35.96 -6.08
C GLU A 34 -65.85 -37.35 -6.76
N ASN A 35 -64.87 -37.63 -7.61
CA ASN A 35 -64.78 -38.86 -8.38
C ASN A 35 -63.64 -39.74 -7.85
N TYR A 36 -63.95 -40.96 -7.40
CA TYR A 36 -62.98 -41.89 -6.82
C TYR A 36 -62.76 -43.11 -7.71
N GLY A 37 -61.57 -43.27 -8.28
CA GLY A 37 -61.19 -44.49 -9.00
C GLY A 37 -60.90 -45.67 -8.07
N VAL A 38 -60.27 -45.39 -6.91
CA VAL A 38 -60.02 -46.33 -5.81
C VAL A 38 -60.16 -45.57 -4.50
N VAL A 39 -60.93 -46.12 -3.55
CA VAL A 39 -61.09 -45.58 -2.19
C VAL A 39 -61.05 -46.72 -1.19
N GLY A 40 -60.37 -46.52 -0.06
CA GLY A 40 -60.28 -47.51 1.00
C GLY A 40 -59.84 -46.90 2.32
N ASP A 41 -60.54 -47.29 3.40
CA ASP A 41 -60.18 -46.97 4.77
C ASP A 41 -59.62 -48.22 5.45
N VAL A 42 -58.52 -48.08 6.18
CA VAL A 42 -57.89 -49.19 6.91
C VAL A 42 -57.83 -48.83 8.40
N TYR A 43 -58.36 -49.72 9.24
CA TYR A 43 -58.41 -49.53 10.69
C TYR A 43 -58.19 -50.87 11.42
N GLY A 44 -57.51 -50.82 12.57
CA GLY A 44 -57.20 -51.99 13.41
C GLY A 44 -56.03 -51.71 14.37
N ASP A 45 -55.86 -52.57 15.39
CA ASP A 45 -54.87 -52.40 16.46
C ASP A 45 -53.42 -52.76 16.06
N GLY A 46 -53.17 -53.05 14.78
CA GLY A 46 -51.86 -53.45 14.24
C GLY A 46 -51.24 -52.43 13.29
N VAL A 47 -50.23 -52.85 12.52
CA VAL A 47 -49.69 -52.04 11.41
C VAL A 47 -50.70 -52.06 10.27
N ASN A 48 -51.19 -50.88 9.91
CA ASN A 48 -52.21 -50.70 8.88
C ASN A 48 -51.56 -50.09 7.63
N TYR A 49 -51.63 -50.78 6.50
CA TYR A 49 -51.16 -50.27 5.21
C TYR A 49 -52.36 -49.85 4.37
N GLY A 50 -52.50 -48.54 4.09
CA GLY A 50 -53.52 -48.04 3.17
C GLY A 50 -53.26 -48.48 1.73
N VAL A 51 -52.03 -48.28 1.25
CA VAL A 51 -51.52 -48.80 -0.01
C VAL A 51 -50.17 -49.46 0.26
N TYR A 52 -50.05 -50.76 0.02
CA TYR A 52 -48.79 -51.48 0.07
C TYR A 52 -48.38 -51.84 -1.36
N ALA A 53 -47.45 -51.08 -1.93
CA ALA A 53 -47.03 -51.22 -3.32
C ALA A 53 -45.53 -51.54 -3.41
N TYR A 54 -45.19 -52.50 -4.24
CA TYR A 54 -43.82 -52.93 -4.48
C TYR A 54 -43.67 -53.34 -5.96
N ALA A 55 -42.67 -52.81 -6.63
CA ALA A 55 -42.40 -53.09 -8.04
C ALA A 55 -40.95 -53.55 -8.19
N THR A 56 -40.74 -54.70 -8.84
CA THR A 56 -39.42 -55.28 -9.07
C THR A 56 -39.27 -55.83 -10.47
N ASP A 57 -38.05 -55.72 -10.96
CA ASP A 57 -37.58 -56.43 -12.14
C ASP A 57 -36.97 -57.78 -11.72
N ASN A 58 -37.20 -58.83 -12.51
CA ASN A 58 -36.59 -60.15 -12.35
C ASN A 58 -35.18 -60.22 -12.98
N GLY A 59 -34.40 -59.14 -12.87
CA GLY A 59 -33.00 -59.08 -13.29
C GLY A 59 -32.73 -58.73 -14.76
N SER A 60 -33.66 -58.09 -15.47
CA SER A 60 -33.43 -57.62 -16.85
C SER A 60 -32.45 -56.44 -16.95
N GLY A 61 -32.25 -55.70 -15.86
CA GLY A 61 -31.29 -54.58 -15.76
C GLY A 61 -31.65 -53.35 -16.61
N THR A 62 -32.83 -53.35 -17.23
CA THR A 62 -33.28 -52.31 -18.18
C THR A 62 -34.68 -51.77 -17.85
N SER A 63 -35.30 -52.28 -16.79
CA SER A 63 -36.67 -51.93 -16.42
C SER A 63 -36.73 -50.73 -15.48
N ASN A 64 -37.66 -49.83 -15.74
CA ASN A 64 -38.06 -48.79 -14.79
C ASN A 64 -39.21 -49.33 -13.94
N ASN A 65 -39.01 -49.44 -12.62
CA ASN A 65 -40.02 -49.94 -11.69
C ASN A 65 -40.61 -48.78 -10.90
N TYR A 66 -41.92 -48.57 -11.03
CA TYR A 66 -42.65 -47.58 -10.25
C TYR A 66 -43.57 -48.32 -9.27
N GLY A 67 -43.31 -48.20 -7.97
CA GLY A 67 -44.23 -48.74 -6.95
C GLY A 67 -45.58 -48.02 -6.99
N ILE A 68 -45.53 -46.68 -7.02
CA ILE A 68 -46.68 -45.82 -7.25
C ILE A 68 -46.30 -44.86 -8.38
N TYR A 69 -47.07 -44.85 -9.47
CA TYR A 69 -46.95 -43.89 -10.57
C TYR A 69 -48.22 -43.06 -10.63
N ALA A 70 -48.17 -41.82 -10.16
CA ALA A 70 -49.31 -40.92 -10.10
C ALA A 70 -49.00 -39.61 -10.83
N TYR A 71 -49.98 -39.10 -11.57
CA TYR A 71 -49.93 -37.79 -12.21
C TYR A 71 -51.30 -37.12 -12.08
N ALA A 72 -51.31 -35.79 -11.95
CA ALA A 72 -52.52 -34.98 -11.91
C ALA A 72 -52.39 -33.84 -12.92
N ALA A 73 -53.41 -33.62 -13.74
CA ALA A 73 -53.42 -32.59 -14.78
C ALA A 73 -54.84 -32.11 -15.10
N GLY A 74 -54.94 -30.91 -15.67
CA GLY A 74 -56.19 -30.35 -16.20
C GLY A 74 -57.03 -29.53 -15.21
N GLY A 75 -56.68 -29.49 -13.92
CA GLY A 75 -57.32 -28.64 -12.92
C GLY A 75 -56.54 -27.37 -12.57
N ASP A 76 -57.17 -26.45 -11.83
CA ASP A 76 -56.53 -25.24 -11.28
C ASP A 76 -55.47 -25.57 -10.21
N THR A 77 -55.61 -26.71 -9.55
CA THR A 77 -54.63 -27.26 -8.60
C THR A 77 -54.54 -28.76 -8.82
N ASN A 78 -53.32 -29.27 -9.00
CA ASN A 78 -53.07 -30.67 -9.36
C ASN A 78 -52.14 -31.29 -8.33
N TRP A 79 -52.65 -32.16 -7.46
CA TRP A 79 -51.85 -32.91 -6.49
C TRP A 79 -51.68 -34.35 -6.99
N ALA A 80 -50.48 -34.71 -7.44
CA ALA A 80 -50.17 -36.10 -7.79
C ALA A 80 -50.13 -37.02 -6.54
N GLY A 81 -49.87 -36.43 -5.35
CA GLY A 81 -50.01 -37.07 -4.05
C GLY A 81 -50.29 -36.02 -2.97
N TYR A 82 -51.08 -36.37 -1.96
CA TYR A 82 -51.41 -35.53 -0.81
C TYR A 82 -51.33 -36.36 0.47
N PHE A 83 -50.44 -35.99 1.40
CA PHE A 83 -50.17 -36.74 2.62
C PHE A 83 -50.39 -35.83 3.83
N VAL A 84 -51.14 -36.32 4.83
CA VAL A 84 -51.35 -35.63 6.11
C VAL A 84 -50.72 -36.48 7.20
N GLY A 85 -49.67 -35.96 7.84
CA GLY A 85 -48.85 -36.67 8.82
C GLY A 85 -47.39 -36.80 8.39
N ASP A 86 -46.61 -37.59 9.13
CA ASP A 86 -45.19 -37.80 8.87
C ASP A 86 -44.96 -38.73 7.65
N VAL A 87 -43.99 -38.37 6.80
CA VAL A 87 -43.57 -39.16 5.64
C VAL A 87 -42.14 -39.64 5.84
N TYR A 88 -41.93 -40.96 5.82
CA TYR A 88 -40.60 -41.59 5.93
C TYR A 88 -40.10 -42.07 4.58
N VAL A 89 -38.84 -41.77 4.26
CA VAL A 89 -38.16 -42.20 3.04
C VAL A 89 -36.79 -42.76 3.39
N ASP A 90 -36.53 -44.01 2.98
CA ASP A 90 -35.32 -44.76 3.37
C ASP A 90 -34.09 -44.45 2.48
N MET A 91 -34.28 -44.27 1.16
CA MET A 91 -33.17 -44.16 0.20
C MET A 91 -33.08 -42.84 -0.60
N GLY A 92 -34.11 -41.97 -0.57
CA GLY A 92 -34.06 -40.62 -1.15
C GLY A 92 -35.27 -40.22 -2.00
N ILE A 93 -35.36 -38.92 -2.34
CA ILE A 93 -36.38 -38.30 -3.21
C ILE A 93 -35.67 -37.48 -4.30
N ASP A 94 -36.14 -37.58 -5.55
CA ASP A 94 -35.69 -36.73 -6.67
C ASP A 94 -36.87 -35.88 -7.17
N ILE A 95 -36.68 -34.56 -7.29
CA ILE A 95 -37.71 -33.59 -7.68
C ILE A 95 -37.20 -32.82 -8.90
N ARG A 96 -37.78 -33.11 -10.08
CA ARG A 96 -37.38 -32.50 -11.35
C ARG A 96 -38.53 -31.68 -11.94
N GLY A 97 -38.42 -30.36 -11.87
CA GLY A 97 -39.40 -29.42 -12.43
C GLY A 97 -39.65 -28.24 -11.48
N GLY A 98 -39.28 -27.04 -11.91
CA GLY A 98 -39.38 -25.81 -11.12
C GLY A 98 -40.83 -25.42 -10.80
N GLY A 99 -41.07 -25.14 -9.53
CA GLY A 99 -42.35 -24.62 -9.05
C GLY A 99 -42.59 -24.79 -7.56
N GLY A 100 -41.62 -24.45 -6.71
CA GLY A 100 -41.82 -24.23 -5.28
C GLY A 100 -41.63 -25.44 -4.36
N GLY A 101 -40.59 -25.35 -3.53
CA GLY A 101 -40.59 -25.97 -2.20
C GLY A 101 -40.12 -27.42 -2.11
N ALA A 102 -38.83 -27.66 -2.33
CA ALA A 102 -38.12 -28.73 -1.63
C ALA A 102 -36.62 -28.40 -1.62
N GLY A 103 -36.14 -27.96 -0.45
CA GLY A 103 -34.72 -27.74 -0.20
C GLY A 103 -33.94 -29.06 -0.26
N GLY A 104 -32.80 -29.03 -0.94
CA GLY A 104 -31.91 -30.17 -1.06
C GLY A 104 -30.57 -29.79 -1.70
N ALA A 105 -29.56 -29.65 -0.84
CA ALA A 105 -28.13 -29.82 -1.06
C ALA A 105 -27.42 -28.96 -2.13
N GLY A 106 -26.63 -27.97 -1.65
CA GLY A 106 -25.48 -27.43 -2.41
C GLY A 106 -25.34 -25.92 -2.42
N ALA A 107 -26.40 -25.18 -2.10
CA ALA A 107 -26.35 -23.74 -1.85
C ALA A 107 -27.23 -23.46 -0.63
N SER A 108 -26.69 -22.77 0.37
CA SER A 108 -27.55 -22.08 1.33
C SER A 108 -28.43 -21.13 0.51
N THR A 109 -29.71 -21.44 0.39
CA THR A 109 -30.74 -20.47 -0.03
C THR A 109 -31.50 -19.94 1.18
N TYR A 110 -30.99 -20.20 2.39
CA TYR A 110 -31.38 -19.49 3.59
C TYR A 110 -30.60 -18.19 3.66
N ARG A 111 -31.08 -17.17 2.93
CA ARG A 111 -30.86 -15.78 3.36
C ARG A 111 -31.86 -15.47 4.47
N ASP A 112 -31.50 -15.86 5.68
CA ASP A 112 -32.17 -15.40 6.90
C ASP A 112 -31.52 -14.13 7.46
N ASP A 113 -30.43 -13.66 6.84
CA ASP A 113 -29.88 -12.35 7.13
C ASP A 113 -30.62 -11.27 6.32
N TRP A 114 -31.01 -10.22 7.02
CA TRP A 114 -31.75 -9.06 6.51
C TRP A 114 -30.95 -8.23 5.46
N GLU A 115 -29.85 -8.76 4.93
CA GLU A 115 -28.88 -8.03 4.12
C GLU A 115 -29.29 -7.96 2.64
N ASN A 116 -28.95 -6.85 1.98
CA ASN A 116 -29.33 -6.58 0.59
C ASN A 116 -28.81 -7.65 -0.38
N ALA A 117 -29.45 -7.81 -1.55
CA ALA A 117 -29.09 -8.77 -2.61
C ALA A 117 -27.59 -8.82 -2.95
N ASN A 118 -26.88 -7.70 -2.78
CA ASN A 118 -25.48 -7.54 -3.16
C ASN A 118 -24.47 -7.75 -2.01
N VAL A 119 -24.92 -8.21 -0.84
CA VAL A 119 -24.03 -8.53 0.29
C VAL A 119 -23.82 -10.05 0.34
N ILE A 120 -22.56 -10.45 0.47
CA ILE A 120 -22.12 -11.83 0.64
C ILE A 120 -21.42 -11.92 2.01
N THR A 121 -21.84 -12.84 2.87
CA THR A 121 -21.24 -13.02 4.19
C THR A 121 -20.25 -14.18 4.21
N VAL A 122 -19.11 -13.99 4.90
CA VAL A 122 -18.09 -15.01 5.09
C VAL A 122 -17.79 -15.17 6.58
N ALA A 123 -17.98 -16.39 7.10
CA ALA A 123 -17.66 -16.76 8.47
C ALA A 123 -17.49 -18.28 8.58
N PRO A 124 -16.72 -18.80 9.57
CA PRO A 124 -16.59 -20.24 9.78
C PRO A 124 -17.94 -20.95 9.95
N ASP A 125 -18.89 -20.29 10.63
CA ASP A 125 -20.24 -20.75 10.87
C ASP A 125 -21.25 -19.60 10.63
N ASN A 126 -22.48 -19.94 10.22
CA ASN A 126 -23.60 -19.00 10.10
C ASN A 126 -23.37 -17.80 9.15
N ALA A 127 -22.87 -18.09 7.94
CA ALA A 127 -22.70 -17.15 6.84
C ALA A 127 -23.00 -17.83 5.49
N ASP A 128 -23.05 -17.06 4.40
CA ASP A 128 -23.25 -17.59 3.05
C ASP A 128 -22.13 -18.58 2.67
N PHE A 129 -20.89 -18.24 3.02
CA PHE A 129 -19.71 -19.05 2.73
C PHE A 129 -18.77 -19.18 3.94
N ALA A 130 -18.18 -20.36 4.11
CA ALA A 130 -17.09 -20.59 5.07
C ALA A 130 -15.69 -20.36 4.46
N SER A 131 -15.58 -20.33 3.13
CA SER A 131 -14.32 -20.11 2.41
C SER A 131 -14.38 -18.81 1.62
N ILE A 132 -13.28 -18.06 1.68
CA ILE A 132 -13.11 -16.81 0.96
C ILE A 132 -13.04 -17.04 -0.56
N ASP A 133 -12.48 -18.17 -1.01
CA ASP A 133 -12.41 -18.54 -2.43
C ASP A 133 -13.81 -18.63 -3.06
N PHE A 134 -14.74 -19.30 -2.36
CA PHE A 134 -16.11 -19.44 -2.84
C PHE A 134 -16.87 -18.11 -2.81
N ALA A 135 -16.62 -17.26 -1.81
CA ALA A 135 -17.24 -15.95 -1.72
C ALA A 135 -16.79 -15.02 -2.87
N ILE A 136 -15.48 -15.00 -3.18
CA ILE A 136 -14.93 -14.23 -4.31
C ILE A 136 -15.51 -14.75 -5.63
N ALA A 137 -15.56 -16.08 -5.82
CA ALA A 137 -16.14 -16.68 -7.01
C ALA A 137 -17.63 -16.35 -7.18
N ALA A 138 -18.38 -16.22 -6.07
CA ALA A 138 -19.80 -15.91 -6.07
C ALA A 138 -20.12 -14.43 -6.36
N ALA A 139 -19.23 -13.50 -5.99
CA ALA A 139 -19.44 -12.06 -6.25
C ALA A 139 -19.59 -11.75 -7.76
N GLY A 140 -18.88 -12.49 -8.61
CA GLY A 140 -18.94 -12.30 -10.07
C GLY A 140 -18.54 -10.89 -10.51
N ALA A 141 -18.95 -10.48 -11.72
CA ALA A 141 -18.53 -9.21 -12.34
C ALA A 141 -19.52 -8.04 -12.10
N GLY A 142 -20.04 -7.88 -10.88
CA GLY A 142 -20.96 -6.78 -10.56
C GLY A 142 -20.82 -6.27 -9.12
N PRO A 143 -21.52 -5.17 -8.77
CA PRO A 143 -21.40 -4.55 -7.46
C PRO A 143 -21.75 -5.52 -6.33
N ALA A 144 -20.78 -5.80 -5.47
CA ALA A 144 -20.96 -6.70 -4.33
C ALA A 144 -20.13 -6.25 -3.14
N ILE A 145 -20.63 -6.53 -1.93
CA ILE A 145 -19.88 -6.35 -0.69
C ILE A 145 -19.70 -7.73 -0.07
N ILE A 146 -18.45 -8.17 0.07
CA ILE A 146 -18.11 -9.39 0.79
C ILE A 146 -17.75 -8.99 2.22
N LYS A 147 -18.68 -9.21 3.16
CA LYS A 147 -18.50 -8.95 4.59
C LYS A 147 -17.88 -10.18 5.26
N ILE A 148 -16.71 -10.01 5.87
CA ILE A 148 -15.93 -11.09 6.46
C ILE A 148 -15.92 -10.92 7.99
N ALA A 149 -16.44 -11.92 8.69
CA ALA A 149 -16.44 -11.98 10.14
C ALA A 149 -15.01 -12.09 10.70
N PRO A 150 -14.78 -11.83 12.00
CA PRO A 150 -13.48 -12.09 12.62
C PRO A 150 -13.03 -13.54 12.43
N GLY A 151 -11.75 -13.74 12.13
CA GLY A 151 -11.16 -15.05 11.89
C GLY A 151 -9.98 -14.99 10.91
N THR A 152 -9.35 -16.15 10.73
CA THR A 152 -8.30 -16.36 9.72
C THR A 152 -8.88 -17.19 8.58
N TYR A 153 -8.76 -16.68 7.35
CA TYR A 153 -9.30 -17.28 6.14
C TYR A 153 -8.15 -17.59 5.19
N THR A 154 -8.07 -18.83 4.72
CA THR A 154 -7.00 -19.25 3.81
C THR A 154 -7.45 -19.13 2.37
N LEU A 155 -6.70 -18.37 1.57
CA LEU A 155 -6.80 -18.33 0.12
C LEU A 155 -6.03 -19.53 -0.46
N SER A 156 -6.75 -20.39 -1.19
CA SER A 156 -6.25 -21.69 -1.64
C SER A 156 -5.52 -21.63 -2.99
N ALA A 157 -5.80 -20.62 -3.80
CA ALA A 157 -5.17 -20.35 -5.10
C ALA A 157 -5.29 -18.86 -5.43
N ASP A 158 -4.54 -18.39 -6.42
CA ASP A 158 -4.62 -16.99 -6.88
C ASP A 158 -6.07 -16.59 -7.15
N ALA A 159 -6.43 -15.40 -6.69
CA ALA A 159 -7.78 -14.86 -6.86
C ALA A 159 -7.74 -13.39 -7.26
N THR A 160 -8.81 -12.97 -7.92
CA THR A 160 -8.98 -11.58 -8.34
C THR A 160 -10.28 -11.04 -7.78
N ILE A 161 -10.20 -9.95 -7.03
CA ILE A 161 -11.36 -9.14 -6.63
C ILE A 161 -11.76 -8.29 -7.84
N PRO A 162 -12.97 -8.51 -8.41
CA PRO A 162 -13.44 -7.78 -9.58
C PRO A 162 -13.69 -6.30 -9.28
N THR A 163 -13.74 -5.49 -10.34
CA THR A 163 -14.18 -4.09 -10.28
C THR A 163 -15.55 -3.97 -9.60
N GLU A 164 -15.75 -2.92 -8.79
CA GLU A 164 -16.98 -2.65 -8.02
C GLU A 164 -17.28 -3.66 -6.88
N VAL A 165 -16.32 -4.55 -6.56
CA VAL A 165 -16.43 -5.43 -5.38
C VAL A 165 -15.67 -4.84 -4.21
N VAL A 166 -16.34 -4.80 -3.05
CA VAL A 166 -15.80 -4.33 -1.78
C VAL A 166 -15.53 -5.52 -0.86
N LEU A 167 -14.30 -5.68 -0.41
CA LEU A 167 -13.90 -6.64 0.61
C LEU A 167 -13.88 -5.96 1.97
N PHE A 168 -14.76 -6.37 2.89
CA PHE A 168 -14.99 -5.65 4.15
C PHE A 168 -14.80 -6.56 5.36
N GLY A 169 -13.69 -6.38 6.07
CA GLY A 169 -13.36 -7.12 7.28
C GLY A 169 -13.97 -6.52 8.55
N SER A 170 -13.77 -7.21 9.68
CA SER A 170 -14.22 -6.78 11.01
C SER A 170 -13.13 -6.05 11.82
N GLY A 171 -12.04 -5.66 11.16
CA GLY A 171 -10.89 -4.98 11.75
C GLY A 171 -9.58 -5.64 11.29
N GLN A 172 -8.56 -4.84 10.97
CA GLN A 172 -7.28 -5.37 10.50
C GLN A 172 -6.60 -6.32 11.51
N GLN A 173 -6.87 -6.22 12.81
CA GLN A 173 -6.35 -7.19 13.79
C GLN A 173 -7.27 -8.41 14.02
N ASN A 174 -8.46 -8.42 13.42
CA ASN A 174 -9.51 -9.39 13.69
C ASN A 174 -9.82 -10.27 12.47
N THR A 175 -9.64 -9.75 11.26
CA THR A 175 -9.89 -10.46 10.00
C THR A 175 -8.58 -10.58 9.24
N ILE A 176 -8.05 -11.79 9.17
CA ILE A 176 -6.79 -12.11 8.52
C ILE A 176 -7.07 -12.99 7.32
N ILE A 177 -6.59 -12.60 6.14
CA ILE A 177 -6.54 -13.47 4.97
C ILE A 177 -5.09 -13.91 4.84
N THR A 178 -4.87 -15.22 4.68
CA THR A 178 -3.53 -15.83 4.56
C THR A 178 -3.52 -16.83 3.40
N THR A 179 -2.38 -17.40 3.08
CA THR A 179 -2.28 -18.48 2.07
C THR A 179 -1.42 -19.65 2.57
N SER A 180 -1.76 -20.87 2.15
CA SER A 180 -0.94 -22.07 2.39
C SER A 180 -0.04 -22.44 1.22
N ALA A 181 -0.18 -21.77 0.06
CA ALA A 181 0.45 -22.16 -1.20
C ALA A 181 1.16 -20.99 -1.93
N GLY A 182 1.35 -19.85 -1.27
CA GLY A 182 1.89 -18.64 -1.90
C GLY A 182 0.94 -18.03 -2.92
N ALA A 183 -0.37 -18.16 -2.71
CA ALA A 183 -1.38 -17.55 -3.56
C ALA A 183 -1.31 -16.02 -3.48
N VAL A 184 -1.55 -15.36 -4.61
CA VAL A 184 -1.60 -13.90 -4.73
C VAL A 184 -3.05 -13.43 -4.84
N LEU A 185 -3.42 -12.41 -4.07
CA LEU A 185 -4.72 -11.75 -4.20
C LEU A 185 -4.58 -10.46 -5.01
N THR A 186 -5.29 -10.37 -6.12
CA THR A 186 -5.26 -9.20 -7.00
C THR A 186 -6.56 -8.41 -6.91
N PHE A 187 -6.48 -7.09 -6.75
CA PHE A 187 -7.61 -6.17 -6.80
C PHE A 187 -7.57 -5.42 -8.13
N ASN A 188 -8.63 -5.55 -8.93
CA ASN A 188 -8.76 -4.81 -10.19
C ASN A 188 -9.23 -3.38 -9.94
N LEU A 189 -8.94 -2.49 -10.90
CA LEU A 189 -9.40 -1.10 -10.91
C LEU A 189 -10.85 -0.96 -10.41
N GLY A 190 -11.03 -0.16 -9.36
CA GLY A 190 -12.35 0.10 -8.74
C GLY A 190 -12.82 -0.95 -7.74
N ALA A 191 -12.00 -1.95 -7.41
CA ALA A 191 -12.20 -2.79 -6.24
C ALA A 191 -11.75 -2.06 -4.97
N GLU A 192 -12.35 -2.42 -3.84
CA GLU A 192 -12.06 -1.77 -2.56
C GLU A 192 -11.81 -2.79 -1.45
N ALA A 193 -10.97 -2.45 -0.48
CA ALA A 193 -10.72 -3.23 0.71
C ALA A 193 -10.76 -2.37 1.98
N TYR A 194 -11.42 -2.88 3.01
CA TYR A 194 -11.56 -2.21 4.30
C TYR A 194 -11.31 -3.17 5.45
N PHE A 195 -10.52 -2.74 6.45
CA PHE A 195 -10.43 -3.41 7.75
C PHE A 195 -9.95 -4.87 7.70
N ILE A 196 -8.98 -5.18 6.85
CA ILE A 196 -8.45 -6.55 6.65
C ILE A 196 -6.93 -6.55 6.81
N HIS A 197 -6.41 -7.61 7.41
CA HIS A 197 -4.99 -7.95 7.33
C HIS A 197 -4.77 -8.99 6.23
N PHE A 198 -3.99 -8.60 5.23
CA PHE A 198 -3.47 -9.45 4.18
C PHE A 198 -2.10 -10.00 4.58
N ASP A 199 -2.12 -11.23 5.08
CA ASP A 199 -0.94 -12.05 5.39
C ASP A 199 -0.60 -12.97 4.21
N LEU A 200 -0.48 -12.34 3.03
CA LEU A 200 -0.10 -12.94 1.76
C LEU A 200 0.35 -11.84 0.79
N ASP A 201 0.84 -12.25 -0.38
CA ASP A 201 1.19 -11.31 -1.46
C ASP A 201 -0.08 -10.69 -2.08
N VAL A 202 -0.03 -9.38 -2.36
CA VAL A 202 -1.17 -8.62 -2.88
C VAL A 202 -0.76 -7.72 -4.05
N ASN A 203 -1.58 -7.73 -5.10
CA ASN A 203 -1.53 -6.73 -6.17
C ASN A 203 -2.77 -5.84 -6.08
N PHE A 204 -2.60 -4.53 -6.01
CA PHE A 204 -3.68 -3.60 -5.68
C PHE A 204 -3.78 -2.44 -6.68
N ASP A 205 -4.80 -2.47 -7.54
CA ASP A 205 -5.23 -1.36 -8.39
C ASP A 205 -6.63 -0.92 -7.93
N GLY A 206 -6.73 -0.11 -6.88
CA GLY A 206 -8.01 0.18 -6.23
C GLY A 206 -7.90 1.04 -4.99
N THR A 207 -8.94 0.99 -4.14
CA THR A 207 -8.93 1.69 -2.83
C THR A 207 -8.72 0.74 -1.66
N ALA A 208 -7.76 1.00 -0.79
CA ALA A 208 -7.61 0.29 0.48
C ALA A 208 -7.68 1.27 1.66
N ASN A 209 -8.44 0.92 2.70
CA ASN A 209 -8.61 1.76 3.87
C ASN A 209 -8.52 0.94 5.17
N GLN A 210 -7.64 1.37 6.08
CA GLN A 210 -7.45 0.69 7.38
C GLN A 210 -7.15 -0.80 7.22
N CYS A 211 -6.27 -1.13 6.28
CA CYS A 211 -5.79 -2.48 6.00
C CYS A 211 -4.35 -2.67 6.48
N TRP A 212 -3.96 -3.90 6.76
CA TRP A 212 -2.58 -4.29 7.06
C TRP A 212 -2.07 -5.20 5.95
N PHE A 213 -0.91 -4.91 5.40
CA PHE A 213 -0.20 -5.74 4.43
C PHE A 213 1.09 -6.28 5.05
N SER A 214 1.28 -7.60 5.02
CA SER A 214 2.48 -8.27 5.57
C SER A 214 3.06 -9.35 4.65
N GLY A 215 2.77 -9.25 3.35
CA GLY A 215 3.46 -9.98 2.29
C GLY A 215 3.93 -8.99 1.21
N ASN A 216 4.50 -9.50 0.12
CA ASN A 216 4.92 -8.64 -0.98
C ASN A 216 3.70 -7.93 -1.56
N THR A 217 3.77 -6.60 -1.58
CA THR A 217 2.63 -5.78 -1.96
C THR A 217 3.00 -4.89 -3.13
N GLN A 218 2.26 -5.04 -4.21
CA GLN A 218 2.32 -4.11 -5.34
C GLN A 218 1.07 -3.25 -5.32
N ILE A 219 1.23 -1.93 -5.25
CA ILE A 219 0.13 -0.97 -5.40
C ILE A 219 0.36 -0.16 -6.67
N GLY A 220 -0.70 0.13 -7.42
CA GLY A 220 -0.54 0.97 -8.60
C GLY A 220 -1.67 0.91 -9.60
N GLY A 221 -1.88 2.04 -10.27
CA GLY A 221 -2.94 2.23 -11.25
C GLY A 221 -3.44 3.67 -11.24
N THR A 222 -4.18 4.09 -12.27
CA THR A 222 -4.52 5.52 -12.45
C THR A 222 -5.36 6.15 -11.34
N SER A 223 -5.97 5.34 -10.46
CA SER A 223 -6.81 5.81 -9.37
C SER A 223 -6.58 5.06 -8.05
N THR A 224 -5.38 4.51 -7.86
CA THR A 224 -5.05 3.80 -6.62
C THR A 224 -5.01 4.76 -5.43
N PHE A 225 -5.71 4.41 -4.36
CA PHE A 225 -5.76 5.20 -3.14
C PHE A 225 -5.62 4.30 -1.91
N ILE A 226 -4.53 4.48 -1.16
CA ILE A 226 -4.26 3.74 0.06
C ILE A 226 -4.31 4.72 1.23
N ASN A 227 -5.19 4.47 2.20
CA ASN A 227 -5.40 5.39 3.30
C ASN A 227 -5.43 4.70 4.67
N SER A 228 -4.67 5.23 5.62
CA SER A 228 -4.62 4.72 7.00
C SER A 228 -4.25 3.23 7.08
N CYS A 229 -3.44 2.74 6.14
CA CYS A 229 -3.00 1.35 6.08
C CYS A 229 -1.62 1.17 6.71
N THR A 230 -1.29 -0.07 7.04
CA THR A 230 0.04 -0.48 7.51
C THR A 230 0.68 -1.41 6.48
N PHE A 231 1.92 -1.14 6.09
CA PHE A 231 2.80 -2.04 5.36
C PHE A 231 3.92 -2.44 6.31
N ASP A 232 3.99 -3.71 6.71
CA ASP A 232 4.95 -4.19 7.70
C ASP A 232 5.70 -5.44 7.24
N ASP A 233 7.02 -5.35 7.14
CA ASP A 233 7.90 -6.46 6.78
C ASP A 233 8.03 -7.45 7.95
N MET A 234 7.07 -8.37 8.07
CA MET A 234 7.10 -9.42 9.08
C MET A 234 8.05 -10.57 8.71
N GLY A 235 8.29 -10.79 7.41
CA GLY A 235 9.16 -11.86 6.90
C GLY A 235 10.65 -11.50 6.84
N GLY A 236 11.01 -10.23 6.95
CA GLY A 236 12.37 -9.71 6.75
C GLY A 236 12.78 -9.62 5.27
N THR A 237 11.85 -9.83 4.35
CA THR A 237 12.05 -9.85 2.90
C THR A 237 10.88 -9.26 2.11
N ASP A 238 9.81 -8.87 2.78
CA ASP A 238 8.60 -8.37 2.13
C ASP A 238 8.84 -6.96 1.61
N THR A 239 8.31 -6.65 0.44
CA THR A 239 8.55 -5.36 -0.23
C THR A 239 7.26 -4.67 -0.64
N LEU A 240 7.31 -3.35 -0.71
CA LEU A 240 6.27 -2.52 -1.30
C LEU A 240 6.73 -1.98 -2.66
N ALA A 241 6.03 -2.36 -3.73
CA ALA A 241 6.25 -1.82 -5.07
C ALA A 241 5.10 -0.87 -5.42
N MET A 242 5.42 0.41 -5.60
CA MET A 242 4.49 1.44 -6.03
C MET A 242 4.69 1.68 -7.52
N ILE A 243 3.73 1.28 -8.36
CA ILE A 243 3.84 1.33 -9.83
C ILE A 243 2.78 2.24 -10.46
N ASP A 244 3.09 2.81 -11.63
CA ASP A 244 2.24 3.69 -12.43
C ASP A 244 1.83 5.01 -11.75
N GLY A 245 1.07 4.95 -10.67
CA GLY A 245 0.73 6.10 -9.84
C GLY A 245 -0.37 5.85 -8.83
N GLY A 246 -0.68 6.88 -8.05
CA GLY A 246 -1.72 6.84 -7.03
C GLY A 246 -1.42 7.76 -5.84
N LYS A 247 -2.12 7.51 -4.74
CA LYS A 247 -1.98 8.24 -3.49
C LYS A 247 -1.85 7.30 -2.30
N VAL A 248 -0.97 7.66 -1.38
CA VAL A 248 -0.80 7.00 -0.08
C VAL A 248 -0.91 8.06 1.00
N GLU A 249 -1.91 7.95 1.88
CA GLU A 249 -2.18 8.96 2.89
C GLU A 249 -2.29 8.30 4.27
N GLN A 250 -1.71 8.92 5.31
CA GLN A 250 -1.87 8.50 6.71
C GLN A 250 -1.43 7.06 7.00
N CYS A 251 -0.57 6.50 6.16
CA CYS A 251 -0.11 5.12 6.28
C CYS A 251 1.14 4.98 7.15
N ASN A 252 1.33 3.79 7.71
CA ASN A 252 2.62 3.36 8.27
C ASN A 252 3.33 2.48 7.23
N ILE A 253 4.49 2.92 6.75
CA ILE A 253 5.30 2.24 5.74
C ILE A 253 6.58 1.74 6.41
N ASN A 254 6.59 0.46 6.76
CA ASN A 254 7.71 -0.25 7.39
C ASN A 254 8.16 -1.44 6.53
N MET A 255 8.20 -1.24 5.22
CA MET A 255 8.68 -2.19 4.21
C MET A 255 9.62 -1.46 3.24
N PRO A 256 10.70 -2.11 2.75
CA PRO A 256 11.48 -1.57 1.64
C PRO A 256 10.57 -1.24 0.45
N THR A 257 10.63 0.01 0.00
CA THR A 257 9.69 0.58 -0.94
C THR A 257 10.39 0.99 -2.24
N SER A 258 9.87 0.56 -3.38
CA SER A 258 10.30 1.03 -4.70
C SER A 258 9.18 1.81 -5.37
N CYS A 259 9.48 3.04 -5.80
CA CYS A 259 8.51 3.96 -6.38
C CYS A 259 8.79 4.20 -7.86
N PHE A 260 7.80 3.89 -8.69
CA PHE A 260 7.77 4.09 -10.12
C PHE A 260 6.48 4.82 -10.52
N GLY A 261 6.58 5.83 -11.38
CA GLY A 261 5.45 6.61 -11.87
C GLY A 261 5.09 7.79 -10.96
N TYR A 262 3.80 8.12 -10.88
CA TYR A 262 3.30 9.39 -10.30
C TYR A 262 2.63 9.19 -8.95
N TRP A 263 3.30 9.55 -7.86
CA TRP A 263 2.82 9.27 -6.51
C TRP A 263 2.74 10.51 -5.65
N ASN A 264 1.68 10.57 -4.85
CA ASN A 264 1.61 11.48 -3.70
C ASN A 264 1.58 10.65 -2.41
N ILE A 265 2.52 10.89 -1.51
CA ILE A 265 2.71 10.22 -0.23
C ILE A 265 2.63 11.27 0.86
N SER A 266 1.53 11.29 1.60
CA SER A 266 1.25 12.38 2.55
C SER A 266 0.85 11.88 3.94
N ASP A 267 1.23 12.64 4.96
CA ASP A 267 0.90 12.37 6.37
C ASP A 267 1.30 10.96 6.84
N CYS A 268 2.32 10.36 6.23
CA CYS A 268 2.75 8.99 6.51
C CYS A 268 3.83 8.92 7.60
N ASN A 269 3.92 7.76 8.25
CA ASN A 269 5.09 7.36 9.02
C ASN A 269 5.91 6.38 8.16
N ILE A 270 7.12 6.76 7.77
CA ILE A 270 8.07 5.90 7.06
C ILE A 270 9.06 5.37 8.11
N GLY A 271 8.81 4.13 8.56
CA GLY A 271 9.59 3.48 9.60
C GLY A 271 11.00 3.08 9.15
N TYR A 272 11.82 2.57 10.08
CA TYR A 272 13.23 2.23 9.82
C TYR A 272 13.46 1.21 8.70
N ASN A 273 12.52 0.28 8.48
CA ASN A 273 12.60 -0.66 7.37
C ASN A 273 12.04 -0.07 6.06
N GLY A 274 11.39 1.09 6.13
CA GLY A 274 10.73 1.82 5.05
C GLY A 274 11.67 2.50 4.05
N MET A 275 12.87 1.95 3.79
CA MET A 275 13.81 2.54 2.83
C MET A 275 13.13 2.72 1.49
N MET A 276 13.13 3.94 0.97
CA MET A 276 12.41 4.28 -0.26
C MET A 276 13.39 4.55 -1.39
N ASN A 277 13.13 3.93 -2.54
CA ASN A 277 13.91 4.14 -3.75
C ASN A 277 13.00 4.62 -4.88
N ILE A 278 13.20 5.87 -5.31
CA ILE A 278 12.49 6.51 -6.41
C ILE A 278 13.34 6.34 -7.66
N GLN A 279 12.79 5.64 -8.65
CA GLN A 279 13.50 5.24 -9.86
C GLN A 279 12.62 5.48 -11.09
N PRO A 280 13.20 5.59 -12.30
CA PRO A 280 12.43 5.86 -13.51
C PRO A 280 11.51 4.69 -13.82
N SER A 281 10.27 4.99 -14.21
CA SER A 281 9.32 3.97 -14.64
C SER A 281 9.78 3.32 -15.95
N PRO A 282 9.56 2.00 -16.16
CA PRO A 282 9.86 1.34 -17.43
C PRO A 282 9.12 2.00 -18.63
N GLY A 283 9.78 2.95 -19.29
CA GLY A 283 9.24 3.68 -20.46
C GLY A 283 8.67 5.07 -20.17
N GLY A 284 8.91 5.63 -18.97
CA GLY A 284 8.43 6.96 -18.62
C GLY A 284 9.14 7.58 -17.41
N LEU A 285 8.69 8.78 -17.06
CA LEU A 285 9.20 9.50 -15.89
C LEU A 285 8.57 8.97 -14.60
N SER A 286 9.26 9.19 -13.48
CA SER A 286 8.71 9.05 -12.14
C SER A 286 8.72 10.40 -11.44
N GLU A 287 7.59 10.78 -10.88
CA GLU A 287 7.41 12.02 -10.14
C GLU A 287 6.72 11.71 -8.81
N VAL A 288 7.45 11.90 -7.71
CA VAL A 288 6.96 11.52 -6.37
C VAL A 288 6.95 12.74 -5.47
N HIS A 289 5.78 13.02 -4.90
CA HIS A 289 5.56 14.08 -3.93
C HIS A 289 5.45 13.43 -2.55
N ILE A 290 6.24 13.90 -1.60
CA ILE A 290 6.29 13.40 -0.23
C ILE A 290 6.12 14.58 0.72
N ASP A 291 5.02 14.61 1.46
CA ASP A 291 4.70 15.73 2.35
C ASP A 291 4.09 15.36 3.70
N GLY A 292 4.37 16.17 4.72
CA GLY A 292 3.78 15.99 6.06
C GLY A 292 4.18 14.68 6.77
N CYS A 293 5.20 13.98 6.29
CA CYS A 293 5.60 12.68 6.80
C CYS A 293 6.61 12.77 7.95
N ASP A 294 6.56 11.78 8.84
CA ASP A 294 7.65 11.44 9.77
C ASP A 294 8.50 10.32 9.16
N ILE A 295 9.79 10.56 8.93
CA ILE A 295 10.66 9.71 8.11
C ILE A 295 11.87 9.27 8.92
N PHE A 296 12.01 7.96 9.11
CA PHE A 296 13.08 7.32 9.88
C PHE A 296 14.00 6.44 9.02
N ALA A 297 13.75 6.37 7.71
CA ALA A 297 14.54 5.63 6.74
C ALA A 297 15.00 6.53 5.58
N PRO A 298 16.12 6.19 4.92
CA PRO A 298 16.63 6.95 3.80
C PRO A 298 15.70 6.91 2.58
N ILE A 299 15.67 8.03 1.86
CA ILE A 299 15.05 8.17 0.54
C ILE A 299 16.15 8.33 -0.49
N THR A 300 16.20 7.43 -1.47
CA THR A 300 17.13 7.50 -2.61
C THR A 300 16.36 7.86 -3.88
N ILE A 301 16.90 8.81 -4.64
CA ILE A 301 16.40 9.23 -5.93
C ILE A 301 17.51 8.96 -6.94
N THR A 302 17.27 8.04 -7.87
CA THR A 302 18.27 7.62 -8.85
C THR A 302 17.68 7.50 -10.25
N GLY A 303 18.48 7.84 -11.25
CA GLY A 303 18.18 7.62 -12.66
C GLY A 303 17.64 8.84 -13.38
N ILE A 304 17.83 8.84 -14.70
CA ILE A 304 17.26 9.85 -15.59
C ILE A 304 15.72 9.80 -15.52
N ASP A 305 15.08 10.97 -15.49
CA ASP A 305 13.63 11.11 -15.37
C ASP A 305 13.03 10.67 -14.02
N ALA A 306 13.84 10.54 -12.96
CA ALA A 306 13.38 10.41 -11.58
C ALA A 306 13.36 11.79 -10.88
N PHE A 307 12.17 12.25 -10.52
CA PHE A 307 11.93 13.53 -9.87
C PHE A 307 11.24 13.32 -8.52
N ALA A 308 11.74 14.00 -7.49
CA ALA A 308 11.10 14.02 -6.17
C ALA A 308 10.87 15.45 -5.68
N TYR A 309 9.69 15.67 -5.08
CA TYR A 309 9.35 16.87 -4.34
C TYR A 309 9.12 16.46 -2.89
N ILE A 310 10.02 16.87 -2.00
CA ILE A 310 10.02 16.44 -0.60
C ILE A 310 9.80 17.69 0.23
N GLU A 311 8.61 17.85 0.80
CA GLU A 311 8.22 19.07 1.50
C GLU A 311 7.57 18.89 2.86
N SER A 312 7.85 19.79 3.82
CA SER A 312 7.16 19.81 5.11
C SER A 312 7.24 18.50 5.92
N ASN A 313 8.32 17.73 5.75
CA ASN A 313 8.54 16.47 6.45
C ASN A 313 9.46 16.65 7.66
N ARG A 314 9.39 15.71 8.60
CA ARG A 314 10.39 15.52 9.66
C ARG A 314 11.22 14.29 9.35
N LEU A 315 12.55 14.44 9.29
CA LEU A 315 13.48 13.35 9.03
C LEU A 315 14.39 13.11 10.24
N THR A 316 14.56 11.85 10.64
CA THR A 316 15.46 11.43 11.71
C THR A 316 16.12 10.10 11.35
N VAL A 317 17.16 10.17 10.52
CA VAL A 317 17.89 9.03 9.96
C VAL A 317 19.28 8.94 10.60
N THR A 318 19.34 8.31 11.78
CA THR A 318 20.49 8.41 12.71
C THR A 318 21.68 7.51 12.36
N ASP A 319 21.45 6.40 11.65
CA ASP A 319 22.47 5.43 11.30
C ASP A 319 22.46 5.17 9.78
N GLY A 320 23.63 5.24 9.14
CA GLY A 320 23.83 4.79 7.77
C GLY A 320 23.87 5.92 6.71
N PRO A 321 23.21 5.77 5.56
CA PRO A 321 23.30 6.70 4.41
C PRO A 321 22.66 8.07 4.71
N PRO A 322 22.77 9.04 3.78
CA PRO A 322 22.03 10.30 3.87
C PRO A 322 20.53 10.09 4.01
N ALA A 323 19.85 10.98 4.74
CA ALA A 323 18.39 10.91 4.89
C ALA A 323 17.70 11.08 3.53
N ILE A 324 18.21 11.97 2.68
CA ILE A 324 17.86 12.06 1.26
C ILE A 324 19.15 11.98 0.44
N TYR A 325 19.18 11.05 -0.52
CA TYR A 325 20.29 10.88 -1.44
C TYR A 325 19.82 10.95 -2.89
N VAL A 326 20.28 11.95 -3.63
CA VAL A 326 19.99 12.13 -5.06
C VAL A 326 21.24 11.78 -5.85
N THR A 327 21.15 10.87 -6.81
CA THR A 327 22.31 10.38 -7.57
C THR A 327 21.96 9.97 -8.99
N GLU A 328 22.97 9.68 -9.80
CA GLU A 328 22.83 9.05 -11.13
C GLU A 328 21.80 9.73 -12.05
N ASN A 329 21.86 11.07 -12.17
CA ASN A 329 20.96 11.92 -12.96
C ASN A 329 19.54 12.12 -12.37
N GLY A 330 19.31 11.73 -11.12
CA GLY A 330 18.09 12.09 -10.39
C GLY A 330 18.01 13.59 -10.10
N PHE A 331 16.77 14.05 -9.86
CA PHE A 331 16.48 15.42 -9.44
C PHE A 331 15.59 15.43 -8.20
N ALA A 332 15.89 16.32 -7.25
CA ALA A 332 14.97 16.58 -6.14
C ALA A 332 14.84 18.07 -5.79
N GLU A 333 13.62 18.50 -5.50
CA GLU A 333 13.33 19.73 -4.77
C GLU A 333 12.97 19.38 -3.32
N ILE A 334 13.74 19.92 -2.38
CA ILE A 334 13.68 19.57 -0.95
C ILE A 334 13.40 20.86 -0.19
N LYS A 335 12.20 20.97 0.38
CA LYS A 335 11.71 22.25 0.88
C LYS A 335 11.02 22.19 2.24
N ALA A 336 11.30 23.14 3.14
CA ALA A 336 10.57 23.29 4.40
C ALA A 336 10.53 22.02 5.27
N ASN A 337 11.53 21.15 5.15
CA ASN A 337 11.66 19.95 5.97
C ASN A 337 12.51 20.24 7.21
N HIS A 338 12.37 19.38 8.22
CA HIS A 338 13.18 19.41 9.42
C HIS A 338 14.02 18.12 9.52
N PHE A 339 15.33 18.24 9.33
CA PHE A 339 16.30 17.16 9.46
C PHE A 339 16.91 17.22 10.86
N ILE A 340 16.65 16.21 11.68
CA ILE A 340 17.07 16.19 13.09
C ILE A 340 17.91 14.94 13.33
N ASP A 341 19.11 15.12 13.88
CA ASP A 341 20.01 14.03 14.26
C ASP A 341 20.32 13.05 13.10
N CYS A 342 20.18 13.48 11.84
CA CYS A 342 20.50 12.66 10.68
C CYS A 342 22.02 12.50 10.54
N ASN A 343 22.50 11.35 10.04
CA ASN A 343 23.93 11.21 9.76
C ASN A 343 24.40 12.26 8.72
N ILE A 344 23.71 12.29 7.58
CA ILE A 344 23.77 13.38 6.60
C ILE A 344 22.31 13.77 6.31
N GLY A 345 22.00 15.07 6.31
CA GLY A 345 20.65 15.54 6.00
C GLY A 345 20.29 15.28 4.54
N VAL A 346 20.98 15.96 3.63
CA VAL A 346 20.81 15.80 2.18
C VAL A 346 22.16 15.58 1.51
N GLU A 347 22.22 14.65 0.58
CA GLU A 347 23.35 14.47 -0.32
C GLU A 347 22.92 14.51 -1.80
N ILE A 348 23.57 15.39 -2.57
CA ILE A 348 23.46 15.43 -4.03
C ILE A 348 24.75 14.87 -4.64
N GLY A 349 24.69 13.62 -5.10
CA GLY A 349 25.81 12.89 -5.65
C GLY A 349 26.04 13.09 -7.15
N THR A 350 26.77 12.15 -7.73
CA THR A 350 27.30 12.23 -9.09
C THR A 350 26.22 12.44 -10.15
N ASN A 351 26.43 13.45 -11.02
CA ASN A 351 25.54 13.82 -12.13
C ASN A 351 24.09 14.18 -11.72
N ALA A 352 23.77 14.26 -10.43
CA ALA A 352 22.45 14.63 -9.94
C ALA A 352 22.25 16.15 -9.92
N SER A 353 21.02 16.58 -9.67
CA SER A 353 20.68 17.98 -9.44
C SER A 353 19.74 18.12 -8.24
N GLY A 354 19.91 19.17 -7.45
CA GLY A 354 19.10 19.37 -6.26
C GLY A 354 18.84 20.83 -5.93
N VAL A 355 17.63 21.13 -5.48
CA VAL A 355 17.25 22.44 -4.92
C VAL A 355 16.84 22.23 -3.47
N ILE A 356 17.54 22.89 -2.54
CA ILE A 356 17.37 22.73 -1.11
C ILE A 356 16.95 24.09 -0.54
N LEU A 357 15.67 24.24 -0.23
CA LEU A 357 15.02 25.51 0.06
C LEU A 357 14.38 25.55 1.45
N SER A 358 14.77 26.50 2.30
CA SER A 358 14.06 26.80 3.55
C SER A 358 13.85 25.59 4.47
N ASN A 359 14.83 24.68 4.52
CA ASN A 359 14.82 23.56 5.45
C ASN A 359 15.56 23.92 6.74
N ASP A 360 15.20 23.21 7.81
CA ASP A 360 15.86 23.25 9.10
C ASP A 360 16.73 22.00 9.26
N PHE A 361 18.02 22.17 9.55
CA PHE A 361 18.95 21.08 9.83
C PHE A 361 19.50 21.25 11.24
N MET A 362 19.16 20.33 12.14
CA MET A 362 19.48 20.42 13.56
C MET A 362 20.27 19.20 14.01
N ALA A 363 21.46 19.43 14.57
CA ALA A 363 22.27 18.39 15.22
C ALA A 363 22.63 17.19 14.33
N ASN A 364 22.60 17.36 13.01
CA ASN A 364 23.06 16.31 12.09
C ASN A 364 24.54 15.98 12.33
N VAL A 365 24.96 14.77 11.94
CA VAL A 365 26.24 14.23 12.38
C VAL A 365 27.41 14.77 11.57
N THR A 366 27.38 14.50 10.27
CA THR A 366 28.51 14.72 9.35
C THR A 366 28.30 15.95 8.47
N PHE A 367 27.16 16.03 7.80
CA PHE A 367 26.81 17.17 6.95
C PHE A 367 25.33 17.48 7.09
N ALA A 368 24.95 18.76 7.17
CA ALA A 368 23.56 19.10 6.89
C ALA A 368 23.28 18.88 5.40
N ILE A 369 24.15 19.42 4.55
CA ILE A 369 24.08 19.28 3.10
C ILE A 369 25.47 18.90 2.56
N ASN A 370 25.53 17.83 1.80
CA ASN A 370 26.70 17.39 1.06
C ASN A 370 26.41 17.39 -0.45
N ALA A 371 27.36 17.85 -1.26
CA ALA A 371 27.29 17.72 -2.71
C ALA A 371 28.64 17.29 -3.25
N ASP A 372 28.65 16.22 -4.05
CA ASP A 372 29.87 15.64 -4.59
C ASP A 372 29.68 15.27 -6.06
N THR A 373 30.44 15.91 -6.96
CA THR A 373 30.39 15.68 -8.42
C THR A 373 28.99 15.83 -9.05
N CYS A 374 28.13 16.67 -8.47
CA CYS A 374 26.79 16.92 -9.00
C CYS A 374 26.80 17.90 -10.19
N THR A 375 25.71 17.92 -10.95
CA THR A 375 25.54 18.84 -12.08
C THR A 375 25.14 20.23 -11.59
N GLN A 376 24.19 20.31 -10.66
CA GLN A 376 23.71 21.56 -10.10
C GLN A 376 23.28 21.37 -8.65
N ILE A 377 23.58 22.34 -7.80
CA ILE A 377 22.99 22.43 -6.47
C ILE A 377 22.69 23.88 -6.06
N ASP A 378 21.44 24.12 -5.71
CA ASP A 378 20.98 25.41 -5.17
C ASP A 378 20.59 25.23 -3.70
N VAL A 379 21.28 25.92 -2.80
CA VAL A 379 21.06 25.89 -1.35
C VAL A 379 20.61 27.26 -0.90
N ILE A 380 19.31 27.42 -0.65
CA ILE A 380 18.69 28.73 -0.47
C ILE A 380 17.87 28.80 0.82
N GLY A 381 18.14 29.79 1.67
CA GLY A 381 17.24 30.14 2.77
C GLY A 381 17.12 29.10 3.88
N ASN A 382 18.07 28.16 4.00
CA ASN A 382 18.05 27.10 5.02
C ASN A 382 18.59 27.61 6.36
N ASP A 383 18.12 27.02 7.45
CA ASP A 383 18.64 27.20 8.81
C ASP A 383 19.39 25.93 9.23
N ILE A 384 20.66 26.06 9.55
CA ILE A 384 21.54 24.95 9.91
C ILE A 384 22.15 25.27 11.27
N ASP A 385 21.87 24.44 12.27
CA ASP A 385 22.27 24.72 13.64
C ASP A 385 22.83 23.48 14.37
N GLY A 386 23.92 23.69 15.09
CA GLY A 386 24.41 22.76 16.10
C GLY A 386 24.92 21.41 15.58
N MET A 387 25.55 21.38 14.39
CA MET A 387 26.15 20.16 13.81
C MET A 387 27.06 19.42 14.80
N SER A 388 27.02 18.08 14.77
CA SER A 388 27.73 17.22 15.73
C SER A 388 29.27 17.27 15.61
N ILE A 389 29.98 16.48 16.43
CA ILE A 389 31.45 16.41 16.42
C ILE A 389 31.97 15.98 15.04
N GLY A 390 32.60 16.93 14.35
CA GLY A 390 33.15 16.72 13.01
C GLY A 390 32.19 17.09 11.88
N GLY A 391 31.05 17.71 12.20
CA GLY A 391 30.06 18.12 11.22
C GLY A 391 30.33 19.48 10.58
N THR A 392 30.20 19.55 9.27
CA THR A 392 30.16 20.79 8.47
C THR A 392 28.71 21.10 8.11
N GLY A 393 28.35 22.38 8.04
CA GLY A 393 27.00 22.77 7.60
C GLY A 393 26.76 22.37 6.14
N ILE A 394 27.36 23.11 5.22
CA ILE A 394 27.26 22.87 3.77
C ILE A 394 28.65 22.48 3.23
N ARG A 395 28.76 21.33 2.57
CA ARG A 395 29.95 20.90 1.83
C ARG A 395 29.63 20.74 0.35
N ILE A 396 30.33 21.47 -0.52
CA ILE A 396 30.24 21.34 -1.98
C ILE A 396 31.62 20.98 -2.54
N ASP A 397 31.75 19.79 -3.14
CA ASP A 397 32.99 19.32 -3.77
C ASP A 397 32.73 18.91 -5.23
N GLY A 398 33.36 19.59 -6.18
CA GLY A 398 33.31 19.17 -7.60
C GLY A 398 31.95 19.31 -8.30
N ALA A 399 31.00 20.05 -7.73
CA ALA A 399 29.75 20.43 -8.40
C ALA A 399 29.99 21.32 -9.64
N ALA A 400 29.30 21.09 -10.76
CA ALA A 400 29.51 21.93 -11.95
C ALA A 400 29.00 23.36 -11.78
N GLU A 401 27.82 23.54 -11.16
CA GLU A 401 27.23 24.83 -10.83
C GLU A 401 26.65 24.81 -9.41
N SER A 402 26.85 25.90 -8.65
CA SER A 402 26.20 26.03 -7.33
C SER A 402 25.86 27.45 -6.91
N ILE A 403 24.73 27.59 -6.23
CA ILE A 403 24.28 28.82 -5.57
C ILE A 403 24.05 28.52 -4.10
N ILE A 404 24.69 29.28 -3.21
CA ILE A 404 24.49 29.22 -1.76
C ILE A 404 24.03 30.61 -1.32
N LYS A 405 22.76 30.75 -0.98
CA LYS A 405 22.16 32.07 -0.75
C LYS A 405 21.20 32.14 0.44
N ASP A 406 21.21 33.25 1.16
CA ASP A 406 20.24 33.55 2.22
C ASP A 406 20.21 32.52 3.37
N ASN A 407 21.24 31.68 3.54
CA ASN A 407 21.26 30.65 4.58
C ASN A 407 21.74 31.20 5.92
N GLN A 408 21.20 30.66 7.00
CA GLN A 408 21.67 30.87 8.37
C GLN A 408 22.38 29.60 8.84
N ILE A 409 23.63 29.73 9.27
CA ILE A 409 24.47 28.57 9.62
C ILE A 409 25.23 28.88 10.91
N SER A 410 24.85 28.20 11.99
CA SER A 410 25.40 28.44 13.31
C SER A 410 25.91 27.20 14.02
N GLU A 411 26.87 27.44 14.92
CA GLU A 411 27.35 26.47 15.89
C GLU A 411 27.79 25.12 15.31
N CYS A 412 28.23 25.09 14.03
CA CYS A 412 28.79 23.89 13.44
C CYS A 412 30.16 23.58 14.06
N ASN A 413 30.48 22.30 14.28
CA ASN A 413 31.74 21.91 14.92
C ASN A 413 32.95 21.98 13.97
N LEU A 414 32.76 21.99 12.66
CA LEU A 414 33.78 22.32 11.66
C LEU A 414 33.46 23.65 10.97
N ASP A 415 33.31 23.63 9.65
CA ASP A 415 33.02 24.78 8.82
C ASP A 415 31.52 25.00 8.70
N ALA A 416 31.09 26.26 8.57
CA ALA A 416 29.72 26.55 8.17
C ALA A 416 29.51 26.18 6.69
N ILE A 417 30.38 26.69 5.82
CA ILE A 417 30.40 26.39 4.39
C ILE A 417 31.81 25.97 3.97
N TRP A 418 31.92 24.81 3.34
CA TRP A 418 33.13 24.30 2.70
C TRP A 418 32.89 24.15 1.20
N ILE A 419 33.77 24.70 0.39
CA ILE A 419 33.71 24.61 -1.08
C ILE A 419 35.05 24.12 -1.60
N GLY A 420 35.04 23.15 -2.51
CA GLY A 420 36.23 22.80 -3.28
C GLY A 420 35.98 22.15 -4.64
N GLY A 421 37.05 21.70 -5.28
CA GLY A 421 36.99 20.88 -6.49
C GLY A 421 36.89 21.63 -7.81
N GLY A 422 37.44 22.85 -7.91
CA GLY A 422 37.58 23.59 -9.18
C GLY A 422 36.31 24.26 -9.68
N ILE A 423 35.35 24.52 -8.81
CA ILE A 423 33.97 24.89 -9.18
C ILE A 423 33.74 26.39 -9.27
N THR A 424 32.65 26.81 -9.92
CA THR A 424 32.15 28.21 -9.88
C THR A 424 30.92 28.31 -8.99
N THR A 425 31.03 29.02 -7.87
CA THR A 425 29.93 29.14 -6.89
C THR A 425 29.57 30.60 -6.61
N ILE A 426 28.28 30.87 -6.43
CA ILE A 426 27.79 32.15 -5.88
C ILE A 426 27.46 31.94 -4.40
N LEU A 427 28.14 32.69 -3.53
CA LEU A 427 27.85 32.77 -2.11
C LEU A 427 27.30 34.15 -1.78
N ASP A 428 25.99 34.24 -1.55
CA ASP A 428 25.32 35.53 -1.40
C ASP A 428 24.46 35.62 -0.13
N ASN A 429 24.65 36.65 0.69
CA ASN A 429 23.79 36.95 1.83
C ASN A 429 23.62 35.79 2.84
N ASN A 430 24.65 34.97 3.05
CA ASN A 430 24.64 33.93 4.08
C ASN A 430 25.16 34.48 5.41
N SER A 431 24.62 33.96 6.51
CA SER A 431 25.01 34.32 7.88
C SER A 431 25.66 33.12 8.58
N CYS A 432 26.98 33.12 8.71
CA CYS A 432 27.75 32.07 9.37
C CYS A 432 28.23 32.54 10.75
N ILE A 433 27.70 31.98 11.84
CA ILE A 433 27.92 32.48 13.21
C ILE A 433 28.36 31.37 14.18
N GLY A 434 29.44 31.58 14.93
CA GLY A 434 29.79 30.70 16.05
C GLY A 434 30.29 29.31 15.64
N ASN A 435 30.65 29.10 14.37
CA ASN A 435 31.17 27.83 13.88
C ASN A 435 32.60 27.63 14.38
N ARG A 436 32.93 26.41 14.82
CA ARG A 436 34.17 26.16 15.57
C ARG A 436 35.44 26.23 14.71
N GLN A 437 35.36 25.95 13.41
CA GLN A 437 36.44 26.18 12.45
C GLN A 437 36.14 27.42 11.61
N ASN A 438 35.83 27.30 10.32
CA ASN A 438 35.70 28.47 9.45
C ASN A 438 34.23 28.86 9.24
N GLY A 439 33.97 30.15 8.99
CA GLY A 439 32.67 30.58 8.47
C GLY A 439 32.46 30.11 7.03
N ILE A 440 33.42 30.43 6.15
CA ILE A 440 33.48 29.96 4.77
C ILE A 440 34.93 29.52 4.47
N TYR A 441 35.10 28.27 4.04
CA TYR A 441 36.36 27.69 3.58
C TYR A 441 36.29 27.40 2.07
N ILE A 442 37.32 27.80 1.34
CA ILE A 442 37.42 27.64 -0.12
C ILE A 442 38.72 26.91 -0.44
N ASP A 443 38.61 25.75 -1.07
CA ASP A 443 39.70 24.84 -1.43
C ASP A 443 39.74 24.62 -2.93
N ASP A 444 40.63 25.35 -3.62
CA ASP A 444 40.78 25.21 -5.07
C ASP A 444 39.47 25.45 -5.84
N ALA A 445 38.73 26.52 -5.53
CA ALA A 445 37.48 26.87 -6.21
C ALA A 445 37.39 28.37 -6.53
N THR A 446 36.55 28.69 -7.52
CA THR A 446 36.28 30.06 -7.98
C THR A 446 34.93 30.53 -7.46
N CYS A 447 34.89 31.59 -6.67
CA CYS A 447 33.67 32.02 -5.98
C CYS A 447 33.35 33.50 -6.16
N GLN A 448 32.06 33.82 -6.35
CA GLN A 448 31.53 35.17 -6.15
C GLN A 448 30.95 35.26 -4.73
N ILE A 449 31.52 36.14 -3.90
CA ILE A 449 31.23 36.18 -2.45
C ILE A 449 30.66 37.54 -2.09
N LEU A 450 29.35 37.59 -1.90
CA LEU A 450 28.57 38.81 -1.84
C LEU A 450 27.79 38.86 -0.52
N ARG A 451 27.85 39.99 0.21
CA ARG A 451 26.89 40.28 1.31
C ARG A 451 26.80 39.25 2.45
N ASN A 452 27.77 38.37 2.62
CA ASN A 452 27.79 37.38 3.69
C ASN A 452 28.18 38.03 5.03
N THR A 453 27.67 37.47 6.12
CA THR A 453 27.96 37.88 7.50
C THR A 453 28.70 36.76 8.22
N LEU A 454 29.94 37.00 8.65
CA LEU A 454 30.78 36.02 9.35
C LEU A 454 31.13 36.54 10.75
N ILE A 455 30.64 35.87 11.80
CA ILE A 455 30.75 36.34 13.20
C ILE A 455 31.18 35.20 14.12
N ASN A 456 32.17 35.44 15.00
CA ASN A 456 32.59 34.51 16.06
C ASN A 456 32.90 33.08 15.57
N ASN A 457 33.36 32.91 14.33
CA ASN A 457 33.84 31.62 13.85
C ASN A 457 35.30 31.43 14.32
N GLY A 458 35.72 30.17 14.49
CA GLY A 458 37.06 29.84 14.97
C GLY A 458 38.20 30.09 13.97
N ASP A 459 39.40 29.72 14.42
CA ASP A 459 40.63 29.71 13.64
C ASP A 459 40.96 28.28 13.19
N GLY A 460 40.23 27.71 12.23
CA GLY A 460 40.75 26.52 11.54
C GLY A 460 42.22 26.69 11.12
N THR A 461 42.97 25.60 10.93
CA THR A 461 44.46 25.62 10.78
C THR A 461 45.02 26.35 9.54
N SER A 462 44.22 27.11 8.78
CA SER A 462 44.61 27.80 7.54
C SER A 462 43.64 28.97 7.22
N THR A 463 44.06 30.25 7.29
CA THR A 463 43.22 31.49 7.28
C THR A 463 43.62 32.63 6.26
N PHE A 464 42.74 33.06 5.34
CA PHE A 464 42.81 33.75 4.01
C PHE A 464 44.06 34.48 3.47
N ASP A 465 44.20 34.49 2.13
CA ASP A 465 44.88 35.54 1.34
C ASP A 465 43.93 36.09 0.25
N LEU A 466 43.73 37.42 0.22
CA LEU A 466 43.09 38.16 -0.88
C LEU A 466 44.08 38.54 -1.99
N ASN A 467 45.30 37.98 -2.00
CA ASN A 467 46.22 38.08 -3.12
C ASN A 467 46.20 36.80 -3.92
N ASP A 468 45.24 36.76 -4.85
CA ASP A 468 45.50 36.08 -6.09
C ASP A 468 46.85 36.56 -6.67
N ALA A 469 47.85 35.68 -6.68
CA ALA A 469 49.12 35.93 -7.36
C ALA A 469 48.99 35.74 -8.88
N SER A 470 47.83 35.29 -9.38
CA SER A 470 47.47 35.41 -10.79
C SER A 470 47.11 36.86 -11.13
N PRO A 471 47.37 37.30 -12.37
CA PRO A 471 47.07 38.68 -12.80
C PRO A 471 45.56 39.03 -12.85
N THR A 472 44.66 38.10 -12.50
CA THR A 472 43.20 38.27 -12.51
C THR A 472 42.53 37.44 -11.40
N PRO A 473 42.08 38.03 -10.27
CA PRO A 473 41.43 37.31 -9.16
C PRO A 473 40.34 36.38 -9.68
N ALA A 474 40.52 35.07 -9.47
CA ALA A 474 39.49 34.09 -9.80
C ALA A 474 38.22 34.36 -8.97
N SER A 475 38.39 34.66 -7.69
CA SER A 475 37.28 34.94 -6.76
C SER A 475 37.13 36.44 -6.46
N VAL A 476 35.89 36.92 -6.42
CA VAL A 476 35.55 38.34 -6.18
C VAL A 476 34.68 38.45 -4.93
N ALA A 477 35.17 39.19 -3.93
CA ALA A 477 34.42 39.48 -2.71
C ALA A 477 33.96 40.95 -2.66
N SER A 478 32.70 41.20 -2.28
CA SER A 478 32.21 42.56 -2.05
C SER A 478 31.09 42.63 -1.01
N TYR A 479 31.10 43.69 -0.19
CA TYR A 479 30.05 44.03 0.78
C TYR A 479 29.77 42.97 1.88
N ASN A 480 30.76 42.16 2.27
CA ASN A 480 30.64 41.19 3.36
C ASN A 480 30.88 41.85 4.73
N VAL A 481 30.10 41.47 5.75
CA VAL A 481 30.30 41.90 7.14
C VAL A 481 31.19 40.89 7.84
N LEU A 482 32.36 41.35 8.31
CA LEU A 482 33.33 40.56 9.06
C LEU A 482 33.49 41.19 10.45
N ASP A 483 33.12 40.46 11.52
CA ASP A 483 33.30 40.98 12.88
C ASP A 483 34.78 40.93 13.32
N THR A 484 35.18 41.87 14.17
CA THR A 484 36.54 42.01 14.71
C THR A 484 36.56 41.64 16.19
N TYR A 485 36.62 40.35 16.52
CA TYR A 485 36.83 39.92 17.91
C TYR A 485 38.09 39.07 18.07
N ASN A 486 39.08 39.63 18.78
CA ASN A 486 40.39 39.03 19.07
C ASN A 486 40.48 38.67 20.57
N PRO A 487 40.42 37.39 20.97
CA PRO A 487 40.92 36.96 22.26
C PRO A 487 42.46 36.89 22.18
N ALA A 488 43.11 37.89 22.77
CA ALA A 488 44.56 38.11 22.75
C ALA A 488 45.43 36.84 22.83
N GLY A 489 46.26 36.58 21.81
CA GLY A 489 47.52 35.85 22.01
C GLY A 489 48.01 34.86 20.93
N THR A 490 47.27 34.59 19.86
CA THR A 490 47.67 33.58 18.86
C THR A 490 47.96 34.21 17.49
N GLY A 491 49.11 33.88 16.90
CA GLY A 491 49.56 34.39 15.60
C GLY A 491 48.74 33.83 14.43
N VAL A 492 48.56 34.66 13.40
CA VAL A 492 47.69 34.46 12.22
C VAL A 492 48.47 33.80 11.06
N PHE A 493 47.87 32.84 10.33
CA PHE A 493 48.48 32.12 9.18
C PHE A 493 47.46 31.80 8.04
N ALA A 494 47.84 32.01 6.75
CA ALA A 494 47.11 31.97 5.43
C ALA A 494 46.05 30.83 5.10
N GLY A 495 44.93 31.08 4.35
CA GLY A 495 43.81 30.10 4.02
C GLY A 495 42.30 30.50 3.82
N ALA A 496 41.41 30.62 4.84
CA ALA A 496 39.93 30.90 4.78
C ALA A 496 39.41 32.33 5.13
N PHE A 497 38.19 32.77 4.70
CA PHE A 497 37.56 34.01 5.22
C PHE A 497 37.21 33.85 6.71
N ASN A 498 38.16 34.20 7.57
CA ASN A 498 38.00 34.18 9.01
C ASN A 498 38.06 35.60 9.60
N THR A 499 37.55 35.75 10.81
CA THR A 499 37.49 37.02 11.54
C THR A 499 38.75 37.34 12.34
N ASN A 500 39.88 36.66 12.10
CA ASN A 500 41.06 36.78 12.98
C ASN A 500 42.28 37.45 12.33
N SER A 501 42.12 38.04 11.14
CA SER A 501 43.17 38.81 10.49
C SER A 501 43.12 40.28 10.92
N PHE A 502 44.08 40.70 11.76
CA PHE A 502 44.33 42.10 12.06
C PHE A 502 44.59 42.85 10.75
N GLY A 503 43.69 43.77 10.38
CA GLY A 503 43.98 44.85 9.44
C GLY A 503 45.05 45.74 10.06
N VAL A 504 46.32 45.37 9.94
CA VAL A 504 47.42 46.32 10.06
C VAL A 504 47.28 47.26 8.86
N ILE A 505 46.60 48.39 9.08
CA ILE A 505 46.81 49.56 8.24
C ILE A 505 48.28 49.90 8.40
N TYR A 506 49.11 49.56 7.40
CA TYR A 506 50.50 50.00 7.35
C TYR A 506 50.53 51.52 7.64
N PRO A 507 51.45 52.02 8.49
CA PRO A 507 51.59 53.45 8.72
C PRO A 507 52.04 54.10 7.41
N GLY A 508 51.06 54.60 6.64
CA GLY A 508 51.25 55.12 5.29
C GLY A 508 50.02 55.08 4.36
N ALA A 509 48.96 54.33 4.69
CA ALA A 509 47.75 54.30 3.85
C ALA A 509 46.93 55.60 3.97
N GLN A 510 46.62 56.21 2.83
CA GLN A 510 45.83 57.44 2.71
C GLN A 510 44.34 57.16 3.00
N PRO A 511 43.59 58.10 3.61
CA PRO A 511 42.14 57.96 3.79
C PRO A 511 41.45 57.91 2.42
N GLY A 512 40.85 56.78 2.07
CA GLY A 512 40.15 56.62 0.79
C GLY A 512 39.96 55.19 0.30
N GLN A 513 40.63 54.20 0.88
CA GLN A 513 40.28 52.78 0.68
C GLN A 513 39.42 52.37 1.87
N LEU A 514 38.12 52.27 1.60
CA LEU A 514 37.06 52.01 2.56
C LEU A 514 37.01 50.51 2.94
N PRO A 515 36.35 50.18 4.07
CA PRO A 515 36.14 48.81 4.55
C PRO A 515 35.50 47.89 3.52
#